data_AF-A0A7S3VZT0-F1
#
_entry.id   AF-A0A7S3VZT0-F1
#
_cell.length_a   1.000
_cell.length_b   1.000
_cell.length_c   1.000
_cell.angle_alpha   90.00
_cell.angle_beta   90.00
_cell.angle_gamma   90.00
#
_symmetry.space_group_name_H-M   'P 1'
#
loop_
_entity.id
_entity.type
_entity.pdbx_description
1 polymer ?
#
loop_
_entity_poly.entity_id
_entity_poly.type
_entity_poly.pdbx_seq_one_letter_code
_entity_poly.pdbx_strand_id
1 'polypeptide(L)'
;CGIVFFGGFYQVQDRLQNSSGGEQYGIMFVALVIFFWGAQVTQSVCHVTYCGVFGRWYFKMTGNAPLRKSLGVALTTSFGSICFGSFLIAAVRALEAMIRMARQDAMESGNTVCCIVLCVLEGIVSCIGDILEYFSEWAYVQCAVRGVAFLDAARITYSMMTCSNMVYVLKDLLVNSVVSLGALFCGVVGGVAGALTGLGFADGTAAAIGGGIGFLAGLMAGGAAASIIGSGTKTILALWAENPEPLRLSHPEIHEEFERKICAQLAVR
;
A
#
# COMPACT_ATOMS: atom_id res chain seq x y z
N CYS A 1 -2.00 -14.36 -1.42
CA CYS A 1 -2.21 -14.32 0.06
C CYS A 1 -3.64 -14.69 0.48
N GLY A 2 -4.70 -14.13 -0.13
CA GLY A 2 -6.09 -14.42 0.26
C GLY A 2 -6.48 -15.91 0.31
N ILE A 3 -6.15 -16.69 -0.74
CA ILE A 3 -6.54 -18.12 -0.83
C ILE A 3 -5.88 -18.97 0.28
N VAL A 4 -4.60 -18.72 0.57
CA VAL A 4 -3.86 -19.44 1.64
C VAL A 4 -4.42 -19.08 3.01
N PHE A 5 -4.85 -17.83 3.19
CA PHE A 5 -5.44 -17.40 4.45
C PHE A 5 -6.86 -17.93 4.67
N PHE A 6 -7.70 -17.99 3.64
CA PHE A 6 -9.02 -18.64 3.74
C PHE A 6 -8.86 -20.09 4.21
N GLY A 7 -7.93 -20.85 3.61
CA GLY A 7 -7.64 -22.22 4.04
C GLY A 7 -7.13 -22.32 5.49
N GLY A 8 -6.27 -21.40 5.93
CA GLY A 8 -5.80 -21.32 7.32
C GLY A 8 -6.90 -20.90 8.31
N PHE A 9 -7.78 -19.98 7.92
CA PHE A 9 -8.89 -19.51 8.74
C PHE A 9 -9.90 -20.62 9.02
N TYR A 10 -10.20 -21.47 8.03
CA TYR A 10 -11.05 -22.66 8.25
C TYR A 10 -10.45 -23.62 9.29
N GLN A 11 -9.13 -23.86 9.27
CA GLN A 11 -8.48 -24.71 10.29
C GLN A 11 -8.45 -24.05 11.67
N VAL A 12 -8.35 -22.72 11.73
CA VAL A 12 -8.35 -21.97 12.98
C VAL A 12 -9.77 -21.87 13.57
N GLN A 13 -10.80 -21.86 12.73
CA GLN A 13 -12.21 -21.78 13.15
C GLN A 13 -12.62 -22.95 14.06
N ASP A 14 -12.20 -24.17 13.75
CA ASP A 14 -12.48 -25.34 14.58
C ASP A 14 -11.76 -25.28 15.95
N ARG A 15 -10.60 -24.62 16.02
CA ARG A 15 -9.87 -24.38 17.28
C ARG A 15 -10.52 -23.27 18.09
N LEU A 16 -10.97 -22.21 17.43
CA LEU A 16 -11.65 -21.07 18.07
C LEU A 16 -12.92 -21.53 18.79
N GLN A 17 -13.71 -22.43 18.19
CA GLN A 17 -14.95 -22.95 18.82
C GLN A 17 -14.70 -23.77 20.10
N ASN A 18 -13.47 -24.27 20.31
CA ASN A 18 -13.13 -25.15 21.43
C ASN A 18 -12.28 -24.49 22.54
N SER A 19 -11.92 -23.21 22.40
CA SER A 19 -11.07 -22.48 23.34
C SER A 19 -11.86 -21.61 24.33
N SER A 20 -11.28 -21.32 25.49
CA SER A 20 -11.87 -20.35 26.44
C SER A 20 -11.84 -18.93 25.88
N GLY A 21 -12.72 -18.04 26.35
CA GLY A 21 -12.86 -16.68 25.78
C GLY A 21 -11.54 -15.91 25.68
N GLY A 22 -10.68 -15.97 26.71
CA GLY A 22 -9.36 -15.33 26.68
C GLY A 22 -8.39 -15.93 25.65
N GLU A 23 -8.41 -17.26 25.49
CA GLU A 23 -7.59 -17.97 24.52
C GLU A 23 -8.04 -17.70 23.07
N GLN A 24 -9.35 -17.56 22.85
CA GLN A 24 -9.93 -17.22 21.54
C GLN A 24 -9.40 -15.88 21.02
N TYR A 25 -9.42 -14.83 21.85
CA TYR A 25 -8.87 -13.53 21.46
C TYR A 25 -7.37 -13.60 21.19
N GLY A 26 -6.60 -14.40 21.95
CA GLY A 26 -5.17 -14.60 21.73
C GLY A 26 -4.84 -15.26 20.39
N ILE A 27 -5.53 -16.37 20.07
CA ILE A 27 -5.37 -17.09 18.79
C ILE A 27 -5.75 -16.19 17.61
N MET A 28 -6.85 -15.46 17.75
CA MET A 28 -7.35 -14.55 16.73
C MET A 28 -6.38 -13.40 16.46
N PHE A 29 -5.81 -12.79 17.50
CA PHE A 29 -4.81 -11.74 17.33
C PHE A 29 -3.59 -12.24 16.55
N VAL A 30 -3.02 -13.39 16.91
CA VAL A 30 -1.87 -13.97 16.20
C VAL A 30 -2.21 -14.28 14.75
N ALA A 31 -3.39 -14.85 14.49
CA ALA A 31 -3.84 -15.13 13.12
C ALA A 31 -3.97 -13.85 12.28
N LEU A 32 -4.54 -12.78 12.84
CA LEU A 32 -4.66 -11.48 12.19
C LEU A 32 -3.29 -10.85 11.92
N VAL A 33 -2.36 -10.94 12.87
CA VAL A 33 -0.98 -10.46 12.67
C VAL A 33 -0.32 -11.18 11.50
N ILE A 34 -0.39 -12.52 11.45
CA ILE A 34 0.22 -13.30 10.35
C ILE A 34 -0.44 -12.94 9.01
N PHE A 35 -1.76 -12.75 8.98
CA PHE A 35 -2.48 -12.36 7.77
C PHE A 35 -2.02 -11.02 7.22
N PHE A 36 -2.12 -9.98 8.06
CA PHE A 36 -1.77 -8.62 7.68
C PHE A 36 -0.28 -8.55 7.36
N TRP A 37 0.57 -9.27 8.09
CA TRP A 37 2.00 -9.30 7.83
C TRP A 37 2.31 -9.91 6.45
N GLY A 38 1.75 -11.07 6.12
CA GLY A 38 1.96 -11.68 4.80
C GLY A 38 1.44 -10.83 3.64
N ALA A 39 0.28 -10.19 3.83
CA ALA A 39 -0.28 -9.25 2.85
C ALA A 39 0.62 -8.02 2.66
N GLN A 40 1.04 -7.39 3.76
CA GLN A 40 1.90 -6.20 3.77
C GLN A 40 3.28 -6.47 3.18
N VAL A 41 3.90 -7.61 3.51
CA VAL A 41 5.20 -8.01 2.93
C VAL A 41 5.08 -8.15 1.41
N THR A 42 4.02 -8.78 0.92
CA THR A 42 3.83 -8.96 -0.54
C THR A 42 3.68 -7.62 -1.24
N GLN A 43 2.85 -6.71 -0.71
CA GLN A 43 2.66 -5.38 -1.27
C GLN A 43 3.93 -4.54 -1.21
N SER A 44 4.65 -4.58 -0.09
CA SER A 44 5.90 -3.85 0.13
C SER A 44 7.02 -4.35 -0.78
N VAL A 45 7.11 -5.66 -1.04
CA VAL A 45 8.06 -6.21 -2.03
C VAL A 45 7.77 -5.67 -3.44
N CYS A 46 6.51 -5.64 -3.86
CA CYS A 46 6.12 -5.04 -5.14
C CYS A 46 6.50 -3.55 -5.18
N HIS A 47 6.15 -2.80 -4.14
CA HIS A 47 6.46 -1.37 -4.03
C HIS A 47 7.95 -1.09 -4.12
N VAL A 48 8.79 -1.75 -3.30
CA VAL A 48 10.25 -1.62 -3.32
C VAL A 48 10.82 -2.02 -4.68
N THR A 49 10.26 -3.04 -5.33
CA THR A 49 10.66 -3.45 -6.68
C THR A 49 10.39 -2.33 -7.69
N TYR A 50 9.19 -1.73 -7.68
CA TYR A 50 8.85 -0.62 -8.57
C TYR A 50 9.73 0.60 -8.30
N CYS A 51 9.90 0.99 -7.03
CA CYS A 51 10.80 2.08 -6.64
C CYS A 51 12.23 1.83 -7.13
N GLY A 52 12.73 0.59 -7.05
CA GLY A 52 14.03 0.21 -7.57
C GLY A 52 14.15 0.34 -9.10
N VAL A 53 13.07 0.09 -9.85
CA VAL A 53 13.05 0.28 -11.31
C VAL A 53 13.13 1.76 -11.66
N PHE A 54 12.30 2.60 -11.03
CA PHE A 54 12.30 4.04 -11.25
C PHE A 54 13.60 4.70 -10.78
N GLY A 55 14.20 4.26 -9.67
CA GLY A 55 15.49 4.75 -9.22
C GLY A 55 16.62 4.41 -10.20
N ARG A 56 16.64 3.20 -10.76
CA ARG A 56 17.61 2.83 -11.81
C ARG A 56 17.44 3.66 -13.08
N TRP A 57 16.19 3.98 -13.46
CA TRP A 57 15.90 4.88 -14.57
C TRP A 57 16.43 6.30 -14.28
N TYR A 58 16.15 6.83 -13.08
CA TYR A 58 16.57 8.17 -12.65
C TYR A 58 18.09 8.36 -12.70
N PHE A 59 18.87 7.38 -12.24
CA PHE A 59 20.33 7.44 -12.23
C PHE A 59 21.00 6.87 -13.51
N LYS A 60 20.24 6.64 -14.59
CA LYS A 60 20.75 6.03 -15.84
C LYS A 60 21.49 4.69 -15.62
N MET A 61 21.12 3.93 -14.58
CA MET A 61 21.66 2.60 -14.28
C MET A 61 20.90 1.48 -15.02
N THR A 62 20.28 1.81 -16.16
CA THR A 62 19.47 0.89 -16.98
C THR A 62 20.36 -0.06 -17.77
N GLY A 63 20.90 -1.08 -17.09
CA GLY A 63 21.40 -2.28 -17.76
C GLY A 63 20.25 -3.23 -18.14
N ASN A 64 20.58 -4.39 -18.72
CA ASN A 64 19.59 -5.41 -19.07
C ASN A 64 18.74 -5.84 -17.85
N ALA A 65 17.42 -5.93 -18.05
CA ALA A 65 16.42 -6.40 -17.07
C ALA A 65 16.37 -5.61 -15.74
N PRO A 66 15.99 -4.31 -15.75
CA PRO A 66 15.89 -3.49 -14.55
C PRO A 66 14.90 -4.05 -13.51
N LEU A 67 13.81 -4.68 -13.97
CA LEU A 67 12.83 -5.33 -13.10
C LEU A 67 13.46 -6.47 -12.29
N ARG A 68 14.17 -7.39 -12.95
CA ARG A 68 14.81 -8.54 -12.29
C ARG A 68 15.86 -8.11 -11.27
N LYS A 69 16.65 -7.08 -11.59
CA LYS A 69 17.64 -6.52 -10.65
C LYS A 69 16.98 -5.87 -9.44
N SER A 70 15.90 -5.10 -9.66
CA SER A 70 15.17 -4.43 -8.57
C SER A 70 14.47 -5.44 -7.67
N LEU A 71 13.88 -6.48 -8.25
CA LEU A 71 13.27 -7.58 -7.51
C LEU A 71 14.32 -8.36 -6.71
N GLY A 72 15.51 -8.60 -7.29
CA GLY A 72 16.63 -9.21 -6.57
C GLY A 72 17.03 -8.42 -5.33
N VAL A 73 17.13 -7.08 -5.43
CA VAL A 73 17.40 -6.20 -4.28
C VAL A 73 16.29 -6.26 -3.24
N ALA A 74 15.03 -6.21 -3.67
CA ALA A 74 13.87 -6.30 -2.76
C ALA A 74 13.86 -7.61 -1.96
N LEU A 75 14.21 -8.74 -2.61
CA LEU A 75 14.19 -10.07 -2.02
C LEU A 75 15.48 -10.50 -1.30
N THR A 76 16.55 -9.71 -1.38
CA THR A 76 17.84 -10.08 -0.76
C THR A 76 18.29 -9.03 0.25
N THR A 77 18.74 -7.87 -0.21
CA THR A 77 19.36 -6.85 0.64
C THR A 77 18.32 -6.07 1.43
N SER A 78 17.15 -5.79 0.84
CA SER A 78 16.08 -5.01 1.47
C SER A 78 15.01 -5.85 2.15
N PHE A 79 15.04 -7.18 1.99
CA PHE A 79 13.97 -8.06 2.44
C PHE A 79 13.75 -8.00 3.96
N GLY A 80 14.83 -7.96 4.74
CA GLY A 80 14.73 -7.82 6.20
C GLY A 80 14.05 -6.52 6.62
N SER A 81 14.40 -5.40 5.98
CA SER A 81 13.78 -4.09 6.19
C SER A 81 12.30 -4.07 5.79
N ILE A 82 11.95 -4.75 4.70
CA ILE A 82 10.57 -4.93 4.26
C ILE A 82 9.77 -5.69 5.32
N CYS A 83 10.25 -6.88 5.72
CA CYS A 83 9.61 -7.71 6.74
C CYS A 83 9.41 -6.98 8.06
N PHE A 84 10.40 -6.21 8.51
CA PHE A 84 10.32 -5.44 9.75
C PHE A 84 9.30 -4.31 9.68
N GLY A 85 9.34 -3.47 8.63
CA GLY A 85 8.36 -2.39 8.46
C GLY A 85 6.94 -2.92 8.30
N SER A 86 6.76 -4.00 7.53
CA SER A 86 5.47 -4.65 7.33
C SER A 86 4.92 -5.28 8.60
N PHE A 87 5.79 -5.76 9.50
CA PHE A 87 5.38 -6.31 10.80
C PHE A 87 4.82 -5.22 11.71
N LEU A 88 5.43 -4.03 11.75
CA LEU A 88 4.94 -2.91 12.54
C LEU A 88 3.53 -2.49 12.10
N ILE A 89 3.32 -2.36 10.78
CA ILE A 89 2.00 -2.04 10.21
C ILE A 89 1.00 -3.16 10.56
N ALA A 90 1.39 -4.42 10.35
CA ALA A 90 0.53 -5.56 10.61
C ALA A 90 0.11 -5.68 12.08
N ALA A 91 1.01 -5.40 13.03
CA ALA A 91 0.70 -5.41 14.45
C ALA A 91 -0.35 -4.36 14.81
N VAL A 92 -0.25 -3.14 14.25
CA VAL A 92 -1.23 -2.06 14.48
C VAL A 92 -2.56 -2.37 13.81
N ARG A 93 -2.56 -2.89 12.58
CA ARG A 93 -3.80 -3.29 11.89
C ARG A 93 -4.48 -4.49 12.56
N ALA A 94 -3.71 -5.43 13.11
CA ALA A 94 -4.26 -6.51 13.92
C ALA A 94 -4.89 -5.98 15.20
N LEU A 95 -4.25 -5.02 15.88
CA LEU A 95 -4.81 -4.37 17.06
C LEU A 95 -6.11 -3.61 16.72
N GLU A 96 -6.13 -2.88 15.61
CA GLU A 96 -7.33 -2.18 15.12
C GLU A 96 -8.49 -3.16 14.87
N ALA A 97 -8.21 -4.29 14.22
CA ALA A 97 -9.20 -5.35 14.00
C ALA A 97 -9.72 -5.93 15.32
N MET A 98 -8.85 -6.18 16.31
CA MET A 98 -9.28 -6.65 17.64
C MET A 98 -10.19 -5.65 18.36
N ILE A 99 -9.85 -4.36 18.32
CA ILE A 99 -10.68 -3.30 18.93
C ILE A 99 -12.05 -3.23 18.25
N ARG A 100 -12.08 -3.34 16.91
CA ARG A 100 -13.35 -3.38 16.15
C ARG A 100 -14.22 -4.57 16.55
N MET A 101 -13.63 -5.74 16.73
CA MET A 101 -14.35 -6.94 17.18
C MET A 101 -14.87 -6.77 18.60
N ALA A 102 -14.04 -6.32 19.54
CA ALA A 102 -14.46 -6.02 20.90
C ALA A 102 -15.58 -4.97 20.95
N ARG A 103 -15.57 -3.99 20.03
CA ARG A 103 -16.64 -2.98 19.92
C ARG A 103 -17.95 -3.62 19.46
N GLN A 104 -17.91 -4.55 18.50
CA GLN A 104 -19.08 -5.28 18.06
C GLN A 104 -19.69 -6.10 19.22
N ASP A 105 -18.86 -6.82 19.98
CA ASP A 105 -19.29 -7.56 21.17
C ASP A 105 -19.91 -6.63 22.25
N ALA A 106 -19.32 -5.44 22.46
CA ALA A 106 -19.84 -4.43 23.39
C ALA A 106 -21.19 -3.84 22.94
N MET A 107 -21.41 -3.72 21.63
CA MET A 107 -22.68 -3.28 21.06
C MET A 107 -23.77 -4.34 21.24
N GLU A 108 -23.45 -5.62 21.03
CA GLU A 108 -24.39 -6.73 21.24
C GLU A 108 -24.79 -6.88 22.71
N SER A 109 -23.86 -6.65 23.64
CA SER A 109 -24.10 -6.70 25.08
C SER A 109 -24.78 -5.44 25.66
N GLY A 110 -25.02 -4.41 24.84
CA GLY A 110 -25.70 -3.17 25.27
C GLY A 110 -24.86 -2.26 26.18
N ASN A 111 -23.55 -2.48 26.28
CA ASN A 111 -22.68 -1.66 27.12
C ASN A 111 -22.21 -0.39 26.38
N THR A 112 -23.00 0.66 26.47
CA THR A 112 -22.75 1.94 25.76
C THR A 112 -21.43 2.59 26.17
N VAL A 113 -21.02 2.51 27.44
CA VAL A 113 -19.77 3.11 27.92
C VAL A 113 -18.56 2.42 27.30
N CYS A 114 -18.56 1.09 27.28
CA CYS A 114 -17.50 0.31 26.65
C CYS A 114 -17.40 0.60 25.14
N CYS A 115 -18.54 0.71 24.45
CA CYS A 115 -18.61 1.05 23.03
C CYS A 115 -17.96 2.41 22.71
N ILE A 116 -18.25 3.45 23.51
CA ILE A 116 -17.67 4.79 23.32
C ILE A 116 -16.14 4.75 23.49
N VAL A 117 -15.65 4.10 24.55
CA VAL A 117 -14.20 3.99 24.81
C VAL A 117 -13.50 3.24 23.68
N LEU A 118 -14.06 2.13 23.21
CA LEU A 118 -13.49 1.34 22.11
C LEU A 118 -13.52 2.11 20.78
N CYS A 119 -14.53 2.95 20.55
CA CYS A 119 -14.59 3.82 19.38
C CYS A 119 -13.45 4.85 19.36
N VAL A 120 -13.16 5.48 20.50
CA VAL A 120 -12.04 6.43 20.62
C VAL A 120 -10.69 5.72 20.43
N LEU A 121 -10.52 4.54 21.04
CA LEU A 121 -9.31 3.73 20.88
C LEU A 121 -9.10 3.28 19.44
N GLU A 122 -10.17 2.84 18.76
CA GLU A 122 -10.12 2.49 17.33
C GLU A 122 -9.66 3.70 16.50
N GLY A 123 -10.20 4.88 16.76
CA GLY A 123 -9.80 6.11 16.08
C GLY A 123 -8.30 6.40 16.24
N ILE A 124 -7.78 6.31 17.47
CA ILE A 124 -6.36 6.55 17.76
C ILE A 124 -5.48 5.52 17.06
N VAL A 125 -5.81 4.23 17.18
CA VAL A 125 -5.02 3.14 16.58
C VAL A 125 -5.07 3.20 15.05
N SER A 126 -6.21 3.53 14.47
CA SER A 126 -6.37 3.71 13.02
C SER A 126 -5.50 4.88 12.53
N CYS A 127 -5.51 6.01 13.24
CA CYS A 127 -4.63 7.15 12.92
C CYS A 127 -3.14 6.77 12.97
N ILE A 128 -2.72 6.00 13.99
CA ILE A 128 -1.33 5.52 14.08
C ILE A 128 -1.01 4.59 12.90
N GLY A 129 -1.93 3.68 12.55
CA GLY A 129 -1.79 2.77 11.41
C GLY A 129 -1.60 3.52 10.09
N ASP A 130 -2.43 4.53 9.84
CA ASP A 130 -2.37 5.35 8.63
C ASP A 130 -1.05 6.14 8.53
N ILE A 131 -0.58 6.70 9.64
CA ILE A 131 0.71 7.40 9.70
C ILE A 131 1.86 6.43 9.42
N LEU A 132 1.83 5.24 10.02
CA LEU A 132 2.87 4.22 9.82
C LEU A 132 2.91 3.73 8.38
N GLU A 133 1.76 3.46 7.77
CA GLU A 133 1.66 3.06 6.37
C GLU A 133 2.22 4.15 5.45
N TYR A 134 1.72 5.38 5.61
CA TYR A 134 2.17 6.51 4.81
C TYR A 134 3.69 6.69 4.91
N PHE A 135 4.23 6.71 6.12
CA PHE A 135 5.65 6.93 6.33
C PHE A 135 6.52 5.77 5.83
N SER A 136 6.03 4.53 5.97
CA SER A 136 6.71 3.33 5.49
C SER A 136 6.82 3.31 3.96
N GLU A 137 5.79 3.75 3.22
CA GLU A 137 5.88 3.87 1.76
C GLU A 137 7.08 4.74 1.33
N TRP A 138 7.27 5.89 1.98
CA TRP A 138 8.40 6.78 1.70
C TRP A 138 9.74 6.21 2.14
N ALA A 139 9.80 5.55 3.31
CA ALA A 139 11.00 4.86 3.76
C ALA A 139 11.40 3.72 2.79
N TYR A 140 10.44 2.99 2.25
CA TYR A 140 10.70 1.93 1.28
C TYR A 140 11.30 2.41 -0.03
N VAL A 141 11.04 3.66 -0.45
CA VAL A 141 11.78 4.29 -1.57
C VAL A 141 13.28 4.33 -1.27
N GLN A 142 13.66 4.73 -0.06
CA GLN A 142 15.06 4.80 0.36
C GLN A 142 15.69 3.40 0.47
N CYS A 143 14.96 2.41 1.00
CA CYS A 143 15.42 1.02 0.98
C CYS A 143 15.65 0.53 -0.46
N ALA A 144 14.74 0.85 -1.39
CA ALA A 144 14.83 0.39 -2.78
C ALA A 144 16.02 0.97 -3.54
N VAL A 145 16.32 2.25 -3.32
CA VAL A 145 17.34 2.98 -4.09
C VAL A 145 18.71 2.92 -3.42
N ARG A 146 18.77 3.14 -2.10
CA ARG A 146 20.01 3.24 -1.33
C ARG A 146 20.41 1.93 -0.66
N GLY A 147 19.48 0.98 -0.47
CA GLY A 147 19.75 -0.29 0.20
C GLY A 147 20.02 -0.15 1.70
N VAL A 148 19.53 0.93 2.33
CA VAL A 148 19.68 1.18 3.78
C VAL A 148 18.64 0.42 4.61
N ALA A 149 18.93 0.22 5.89
CA ALA A 149 17.99 -0.40 6.83
C ALA A 149 16.73 0.44 7.03
N PHE A 150 15.60 -0.19 7.39
CA PHE A 150 14.30 0.50 7.52
C PHE A 150 14.34 1.73 8.45
N LEU A 151 15.01 1.64 9.61
CA LEU A 151 15.09 2.75 10.56
C LEU A 151 15.94 3.92 10.02
N ASP A 152 17.00 3.63 9.28
CA ASP A 152 17.83 4.65 8.63
C ASP A 152 17.08 5.31 7.47
N ALA A 153 16.39 4.49 6.65
CA ALA A 153 15.49 4.97 5.61
C ALA A 153 14.40 5.90 6.17
N ALA A 154 13.77 5.49 7.28
CA ALA A 154 12.82 6.29 8.03
C ALA A 154 13.42 7.65 8.43
N ARG A 155 14.63 7.67 9.02
CA ARG A 155 15.29 8.92 9.41
C ARG A 155 15.59 9.82 8.21
N ILE A 156 16.05 9.27 7.09
CA ILE A 156 16.31 10.01 5.85
C ILE A 156 15.00 10.62 5.34
N THR A 157 13.94 9.83 5.27
CA THR A 157 12.61 10.28 4.87
C THR A 157 12.08 11.39 5.77
N TYR A 158 12.23 11.27 7.09
CA TYR A 158 11.82 12.31 8.03
C TYR A 158 12.54 13.64 7.77
N SER A 159 13.86 13.57 7.57
CA SER A 159 14.68 14.75 7.23
C SER A 159 14.22 15.37 5.91
N MET A 160 14.00 14.55 4.87
CA MET A 160 13.52 15.00 3.56
C MET A 160 12.15 15.68 3.64
N MET A 161 11.21 15.10 4.39
CA MET A 161 9.85 15.63 4.55
C MET A 161 9.83 16.97 5.28
N THR A 162 10.76 17.17 6.22
CA THR A 162 10.86 18.41 7.02
C THR A 162 11.65 19.50 6.29
N CYS A 163 12.76 19.16 5.65
CA CYS A 163 13.67 20.14 5.04
C CYS A 163 13.22 20.56 3.63
N SER A 164 12.69 19.65 2.82
CA SER A 164 12.39 19.91 1.41
C SER A 164 10.92 20.29 1.15
N ASN A 165 10.10 20.46 2.19
CA ASN A 165 8.66 20.79 2.08
C ASN A 165 7.87 19.86 1.13
N MET A 166 8.36 18.63 0.91
CA MET A 166 7.83 17.70 -0.09
C MET A 166 6.38 17.31 0.18
N VAL A 167 5.95 17.35 1.44
CA VAL A 167 4.56 17.10 1.87
C VAL A 167 3.54 18.00 1.17
N TYR A 168 3.90 19.26 0.89
CA TYR A 168 2.99 20.20 0.24
C TYR A 168 2.85 19.89 -1.24
N VAL A 169 3.96 19.65 -1.93
CA VAL A 169 3.97 19.22 -3.34
C VAL A 169 3.13 17.96 -3.52
N LEU A 170 3.22 17.01 -2.59
CA LEU A 170 2.48 15.76 -2.65
C LEU A 170 0.96 15.91 -2.52
N LYS A 171 0.50 16.84 -1.67
CA LYS A 171 -0.93 17.09 -1.49
C LYS A 171 -1.58 17.63 -2.74
N ASP A 172 -0.85 18.45 -3.50
CA ASP A 172 -1.39 19.10 -4.70
C ASP A 172 -1.36 18.20 -5.94
N LEU A 173 -0.56 17.12 -5.92
CA LEU A 173 -0.38 16.29 -7.12
C LEU A 173 -1.59 15.41 -7.47
N LEU A 174 -2.64 15.32 -6.63
CA LEU A 174 -3.86 14.51 -6.85
C LEU A 174 -3.60 13.07 -7.36
N VAL A 175 -2.38 12.54 -7.21
CA VAL A 175 -1.93 11.29 -7.85
C VAL A 175 -2.80 10.14 -7.40
N ASN A 176 -3.06 10.02 -6.09
CA ASN A 176 -3.87 8.96 -5.53
C ASN A 176 -5.30 8.97 -6.11
N SER A 177 -5.90 10.16 -6.28
CA SER A 177 -7.24 10.31 -6.84
C SER A 177 -7.27 9.89 -8.32
N VAL A 178 -6.33 10.39 -9.14
CA VAL A 178 -6.25 10.05 -10.56
C VAL A 178 -6.00 8.56 -10.77
N VAL A 179 -5.09 8.00 -9.99
CA VAL A 179 -4.73 6.58 -10.01
C VAL A 179 -5.92 5.70 -9.59
N SER A 180 -6.68 6.09 -8.57
CA SER A 180 -7.90 5.38 -8.15
C SER A 180 -9.02 5.42 -9.20
N LEU A 181 -9.21 6.57 -9.87
CA LEU A 181 -10.20 6.73 -10.91
C LEU A 181 -9.85 5.88 -12.13
N GLY A 182 -8.56 5.80 -12.49
CA GLY A 182 -8.08 4.90 -13.54
C GLY A 182 -8.37 3.42 -13.23
N ALA A 183 -8.10 2.98 -12.00
CA ALA A 183 -8.40 1.61 -11.58
C ALA A 183 -9.91 1.31 -11.60
N LEU A 184 -10.74 2.27 -11.17
CA LEU A 184 -12.20 2.15 -11.23
C LEU A 184 -12.69 2.05 -12.67
N PHE A 185 -12.14 2.86 -13.58
CA PHE A 185 -12.47 2.81 -15.00
C PHE A 185 -12.16 1.44 -15.61
N CYS A 186 -10.99 0.86 -15.31
CA CYS A 186 -10.65 -0.52 -15.70
C CYS A 186 -11.65 -1.54 -15.13
N GLY A 187 -12.09 -1.34 -13.89
CA GLY A 187 -13.15 -2.15 -13.27
C GLY A 187 -14.47 -2.06 -14.05
N VAL A 188 -14.95 -0.87 -14.36
CA VAL A 188 -16.19 -0.67 -15.11
C VAL A 188 -16.10 -1.31 -16.50
N VAL A 189 -15.01 -1.10 -17.23
CA VAL A 189 -14.79 -1.70 -18.55
C VAL A 189 -14.78 -3.24 -18.46
N GLY A 190 -14.07 -3.79 -17.47
CA GLY A 190 -14.06 -5.22 -17.21
C GLY A 190 -15.44 -5.78 -16.86
N GLY A 191 -16.22 -5.04 -16.07
CA GLY A 191 -17.59 -5.42 -15.69
C GLY A 191 -18.54 -5.42 -16.88
N VAL A 192 -18.46 -4.42 -17.75
CA VAL A 192 -19.25 -4.38 -18.99
C VAL A 192 -18.87 -5.54 -19.91
N ALA A 193 -17.58 -5.78 -20.13
CA ALA A 193 -17.12 -6.89 -20.96
C ALA A 193 -17.54 -8.25 -20.40
N GLY A 194 -17.44 -8.43 -19.08
CA GLY A 194 -17.90 -9.65 -18.39
C GLY A 194 -19.40 -9.86 -18.48
N ALA A 195 -20.20 -8.79 -18.35
CA ALA A 195 -21.65 -8.85 -18.49
C ALA A 195 -22.08 -9.18 -19.92
N LEU A 196 -21.45 -8.56 -20.93
CA LEU A 196 -21.69 -8.87 -22.35
C LEU A 196 -21.35 -10.32 -22.68
N THR A 197 -20.24 -10.82 -22.14
CA THR A 197 -19.85 -12.22 -22.29
C THR A 197 -20.89 -13.13 -21.63
N GLY A 198 -21.34 -12.83 -20.41
CA GLY A 198 -22.37 -13.60 -19.72
C GLY A 198 -23.73 -13.63 -20.44
N LEU A 199 -24.13 -12.52 -21.08
CA LEU A 199 -25.32 -12.46 -21.94
C LEU A 199 -25.19 -13.35 -23.19
N GLY A 200 -23.97 -13.54 -23.71
CA GLY A 200 -23.73 -14.37 -24.89
C GLY A 200 -23.77 -15.89 -24.64
N PHE A 201 -23.60 -16.35 -23.40
CA PHE A 201 -23.50 -17.77 -23.07
C PHE A 201 -24.77 -18.39 -22.47
N ALA A 202 -25.60 -17.63 -21.75
CA ALA A 202 -26.75 -18.21 -21.04
C ALA A 202 -27.94 -17.24 -20.88
N ASP A 203 -28.02 -16.53 -19.75
CA ASP A 203 -29.19 -15.76 -19.29
C ASP A 203 -28.77 -14.52 -18.46
N GLY A 204 -29.72 -13.67 -18.08
CA GLY A 204 -29.47 -12.44 -17.29
C GLY A 204 -28.77 -12.66 -15.94
N THR A 205 -28.89 -13.84 -15.32
CA THR A 205 -28.12 -14.21 -14.12
C THR A 205 -26.65 -14.47 -14.41
N ALA A 206 -26.34 -15.09 -15.55
CA ALA A 206 -24.96 -15.29 -16.00
C ALA A 206 -24.30 -13.95 -16.38
N ALA A 207 -25.08 -13.00 -16.90
CA ALA A 207 -24.62 -11.63 -17.13
C ALA A 207 -24.26 -10.90 -15.83
N ALA A 208 -25.05 -11.05 -14.77
CA ALA A 208 -24.75 -10.46 -13.47
C ALA A 208 -23.47 -11.06 -12.84
N ILE A 209 -23.32 -12.39 -12.89
CA ILE A 209 -22.13 -13.08 -12.38
C ILE A 209 -20.89 -12.72 -13.21
N GLY A 210 -21.00 -12.79 -14.54
CA GLY A 210 -19.94 -12.41 -15.47
C GLY A 210 -19.52 -10.95 -15.30
N GLY A 211 -20.49 -10.04 -15.11
CA GLY A 211 -20.22 -8.64 -14.82
C GLY A 211 -19.52 -8.42 -13.48
N GLY A 212 -19.93 -9.13 -12.43
CA GLY A 212 -19.24 -9.09 -11.14
C GLY A 212 -17.80 -9.57 -11.20
N ILE A 213 -17.56 -10.72 -11.84
CA ILE A 213 -16.21 -11.26 -12.03
C ILE A 213 -15.36 -10.34 -12.90
N GLY A 214 -15.92 -9.85 -14.00
CA GLY A 214 -15.25 -8.92 -14.91
C GLY A 214 -14.89 -7.59 -14.23
N PHE A 215 -15.77 -7.07 -13.37
CA PHE A 215 -15.51 -5.86 -12.60
C PHE A 215 -14.35 -6.05 -11.63
N LEU A 216 -14.35 -7.16 -10.87
CA LEU A 216 -13.27 -7.49 -9.95
C LEU A 216 -11.94 -7.70 -10.68
N ALA A 217 -11.95 -8.43 -11.79
CA ALA A 217 -10.75 -8.65 -12.60
C ALA A 217 -10.19 -7.33 -13.18
N GLY A 218 -11.07 -6.47 -13.70
CA GLY A 218 -10.70 -5.15 -14.20
C GLY A 218 -10.14 -4.24 -13.09
N LEU A 219 -10.75 -4.26 -11.91
CA LEU A 219 -10.29 -3.48 -10.76
C LEU A 219 -8.92 -3.96 -10.26
N MET A 220 -8.68 -5.28 -10.24
CA MET A 220 -7.38 -5.85 -9.88
C MET A 220 -6.29 -5.49 -10.89
N ALA A 221 -6.58 -5.62 -12.19
CA ALA A 221 -5.64 -5.27 -13.25
C ALA A 221 -5.32 -3.77 -13.25
N GLY A 222 -6.36 -2.94 -13.17
CA GLY A 222 -6.23 -1.48 -13.07
C GLY A 222 -5.47 -1.06 -11.81
N GLY A 223 -5.79 -1.66 -10.67
CA GLY A 223 -5.11 -1.45 -9.39
C GLY A 223 -3.62 -1.79 -9.42
N ALA A 224 -3.25 -2.88 -10.11
CA ALA A 224 -1.84 -3.25 -10.30
C ALA A 224 -1.08 -2.18 -11.11
N ALA A 225 -1.63 -1.74 -12.25
CA ALA A 225 -1.04 -0.68 -13.06
C ALA A 225 -0.94 0.65 -12.28
N ALA A 226 -2.01 0.99 -11.57
CA ALA A 226 -2.12 2.13 -10.67
C ALA A 226 -1.00 2.16 -9.62
N SER A 227 -0.73 1.01 -8.98
CA SER A 227 0.32 0.89 -7.96
C SER A 227 1.72 1.21 -8.47
N ILE A 228 2.00 0.90 -9.75
CA ILE A 228 3.28 1.20 -10.39
C ILE A 228 3.47 2.71 -10.53
N ILE A 229 2.44 3.42 -11.00
CA ILE A 229 2.45 4.88 -11.18
C ILE A 229 2.62 5.59 -9.83
N GLY A 230 1.88 5.15 -8.81
CA GLY A 230 1.99 5.70 -7.46
C GLY A 230 3.41 5.53 -6.89
N SER A 231 4.01 4.35 -7.07
CA SER A 231 5.37 4.06 -6.61
C SER A 231 6.44 4.87 -7.37
N GLY A 232 6.28 5.00 -8.69
CA GLY A 232 7.20 5.76 -9.53
C GLY A 232 7.19 7.25 -9.24
N THR A 233 6.00 7.83 -9.06
CA THR A 233 5.86 9.25 -8.71
C THR A 233 6.57 9.56 -7.39
N LYS A 234 6.32 8.75 -6.34
CA LYS A 234 7.00 8.90 -5.04
C LYS A 234 8.51 8.79 -5.16
N THR A 235 8.99 7.84 -5.97
CA THR A 235 10.42 7.64 -6.20
C THR A 235 11.06 8.84 -6.89
N ILE A 236 10.49 9.30 -8.01
CA ILE A 236 11.05 10.43 -8.77
C ILE A 236 11.06 11.69 -7.91
N LEU A 237 9.98 11.96 -7.15
CA LEU A 237 9.92 13.11 -6.25
C LEU A 237 10.94 13.03 -5.12
N ALA A 238 11.07 11.88 -4.47
CA ALA A 238 12.05 11.70 -3.41
C ALA A 238 13.48 11.87 -3.92
N LEU A 239 13.80 11.35 -5.10
CA LEU A 239 15.13 11.47 -5.69
C LEU A 239 15.42 12.88 -6.18
N TRP A 240 14.43 13.57 -6.76
CA TRP A 240 14.56 14.97 -7.13
C TRP A 240 14.75 15.88 -5.91
N ALA A 241 14.01 15.62 -4.82
CA ALA A 241 14.14 16.36 -3.57
C ALA A 241 15.47 16.12 -2.86
N GLU A 242 16.10 14.96 -3.06
CA GLU A 242 17.42 14.63 -2.50
C GLU A 242 18.56 15.19 -3.35
N ASN A 243 18.53 14.96 -4.67
CA ASN A 243 19.50 15.51 -5.61
C ASN A 243 18.86 15.67 -7.00
N PRO A 244 18.57 16.91 -7.45
CA PRO A 244 17.97 17.15 -8.75
C PRO A 244 18.95 17.04 -9.93
N GLU A 245 20.25 16.99 -9.68
CA GLU A 245 21.29 17.04 -10.71
C GLU A 245 21.25 15.89 -11.73
N PRO A 246 21.02 14.61 -11.33
CA PRO A 246 20.86 13.52 -12.29
C PRO A 246 19.65 13.70 -13.22
N LEU A 247 18.55 14.28 -12.74
CA LEU A 247 17.39 14.57 -13.60
C LEU A 247 17.70 15.70 -14.57
N ARG A 248 18.36 16.77 -14.11
CA ARG A 248 18.76 17.90 -14.94
C ARG A 248 19.69 17.48 -16.09
N LEU A 249 20.62 16.55 -15.83
CA LEU A 249 21.54 16.03 -16.85
C LEU A 249 20.89 14.97 -17.77
N SER A 250 19.90 14.24 -17.27
CA SER A 250 19.29 13.16 -18.03
C SER A 250 18.12 13.61 -18.91
N HIS A 251 17.25 14.45 -18.35
CA HIS A 251 16.01 14.91 -18.96
C HIS A 251 15.78 16.38 -18.55
N PRO A 252 16.51 17.35 -19.16
CA PRO A 252 16.45 18.75 -18.77
C PRO A 252 15.03 19.32 -18.90
N GLU A 253 14.28 18.90 -19.92
CA GLU A 253 12.88 19.29 -20.14
C GLU A 253 11.95 18.91 -18.97
N ILE A 254 12.11 17.71 -18.40
CA ILE A 254 11.32 17.26 -17.25
C ILE A 254 11.74 18.04 -16.00
N HIS A 255 13.04 18.25 -15.82
CA HIS A 255 13.56 19.00 -14.69
C HIS A 255 13.04 20.45 -14.66
N GLU A 256 13.06 21.14 -15.81
CA GLU A 256 12.51 22.51 -15.94
C GLU A 256 11.01 22.56 -15.67
N GLU A 257 10.25 21.55 -16.09
CA GLU A 257 8.82 21.49 -15.79
C GLU A 257 8.55 21.27 -14.29
N PHE A 258 9.33 20.40 -13.64
CA PHE A 258 9.28 20.20 -12.19
C PHE A 258 9.61 21.47 -11.43
N GLU A 259 10.71 22.14 -11.79
CA GLU A 259 11.14 23.38 -11.17
C GLU A 259 10.08 24.47 -11.37
N ARG A 260 9.57 24.65 -12.59
CA ARG A 260 8.50 25.63 -12.87
C ARG A 260 7.26 25.38 -12.03
N LYS A 261 6.77 24.14 -11.97
CA LYS A 261 5.56 23.80 -11.19
C LYS A 261 5.79 23.99 -9.70
N ILE A 262 6.92 23.56 -9.16
CA ILE A 262 7.21 23.63 -7.73
C ILE A 262 7.51 25.07 -7.29
N CYS A 263 8.32 25.81 -8.05
CA CYS A 263 8.59 27.23 -7.78
C CYS A 263 7.33 28.09 -7.90
N ALA A 264 6.44 27.81 -8.86
CA ALA A 264 5.15 28.50 -8.94
C ALA A 264 4.29 28.26 -7.68
N GLN A 265 4.29 27.06 -7.12
CA GLN A 265 3.55 26.77 -5.88
C GLN A 265 4.19 27.41 -4.64
N LEU A 266 5.53 27.48 -4.60
CA LEU A 266 6.25 28.14 -3.50
C LEU A 266 6.12 29.67 -3.57
N ALA A 267 6.02 30.27 -4.75
CA ALA A 267 5.93 31.72 -4.96
C ALA A 267 4.51 32.31 -4.77
N VAL A 268 3.47 31.47 -4.74
CA VAL A 268 2.09 31.88 -4.40
C VAL A 268 1.91 32.03 -2.88
N ARG A 269 2.99 31.87 -2.10
CA ARG A 269 3.08 32.16 -0.67
C ARG A 269 4.14 33.20 -0.39
#